data_AF-A0A7M1T237-F1
#
_entry.id   AF-A0A7M1T237-F1
#
_cell.length_a   1.000
_cell.length_b   1.000
_cell.length_c   1.000
_cell.angle_alpha   90.00
_cell.angle_beta   90.00
_cell.angle_gamma   90.00
#
_symmetry.space_group_name_H-M   'P 1'
#
loop_
_entity.id
_entity.type
_entity.pdbx_description
1 polymer ?
#
loop_
_entity_poly.entity_id
_entity_poly.type
_entity_poly.pdbx_seq_one_letter_code
_entity_poly.pdbx_strand_id
1 'polypeptide(L)' 'MIDRKHRLSIRKQCDLLCINRSNLYYSPQRERDANLILMTEIDKIHLKYPSFGIRRITRELNWARQAIFARIF' A
#
# COMPACT_ATOMS: atom_id res chain seq x y z
N MET A 1 24.59 -9.32 -3.15
CA MET A 1 23.40 -9.97 -3.77
C MET A 1 23.22 -11.34 -3.10
N ILE A 2 21.98 -11.74 -2.79
CA ILE A 2 21.70 -13.04 -2.16
C ILE A 2 21.56 -14.12 -3.24
N ASP A 3 22.18 -15.27 -3.02
CA ASP A 3 22.14 -16.42 -3.92
C ASP A 3 21.68 -17.69 -3.19
N ARG A 4 20.63 -18.33 -3.72
CA ARG A 4 20.05 -19.57 -3.17
C ARG A 4 20.93 -20.80 -3.39
N LYS A 5 21.86 -20.76 -4.36
CA LYS A 5 22.78 -21.87 -4.67
C LYS A 5 24.11 -21.77 -3.92
N HIS A 6 24.33 -20.70 -3.17
CA HIS A 6 25.55 -20.48 -2.43
C HIS A 6 25.68 -21.44 -1.23
N ARG A 7 26.92 -21.76 -0.83
CA ARG A 7 27.22 -22.66 0.31
C ARG A 7 26.68 -22.16 1.65
N LEU A 8 26.56 -20.84 1.80
CA LEU A 8 25.99 -20.22 2.99
C LEU A 8 24.46 -20.20 2.91
N SER A 9 23.79 -20.48 4.02
CA SER A 9 22.33 -20.36 4.08
C SER A 9 21.88 -18.91 3.82
N ILE A 10 20.67 -18.76 3.29
CA ILE A 10 20.00 -17.46 3.10
C ILE A 10 20.10 -16.58 4.36
N ARG A 11 19.96 -17.20 5.55
CA ARG A 11 20.05 -16.52 6.83
C ARG A 11 21.43 -15.88 7.04
N LYS A 12 22.50 -16.66 6.89
CA LYS A 12 23.88 -16.14 7.02
C LYS A 12 24.19 -15.06 5.98
N GLN A 13 23.67 -15.20 4.77
CA GLN A 13 23.82 -14.15 3.74
C GLN A 13 23.08 -12.86 4.12
N CYS A 14 21.84 -12.95 4.63
CA CYS A 14 21.10 -11.80 5.14
C CYS A 14 21.82 -11.12 6.30
N ASP A 15 22.32 -11.91 7.27
CA ASP A 15 23.04 -11.39 8.45
C ASP A 15 24.32 -10.66 8.02
N LEU A 16 25.11 -11.23 7.09
CA LEU A 16 26.34 -10.61 6.57
C LEU A 16 26.08 -9.34 5.76
N LEU A 17 24.96 -9.28 5.04
CA LEU A 17 24.57 -8.14 4.21
C LEU A 17 23.76 -7.10 4.99
N CYS A 18 23.49 -7.32 6.28
CA CYS A 18 22.65 -6.45 7.11
C CYS A 18 21.26 -6.16 6.49
N ILE A 19 20.66 -7.14 5.82
CA ILE A 19 19.33 -7.00 5.20
C ILE A 19 18.29 -7.89 5.87
N ASN A 20 17.08 -7.34 6.06
CA ASN A 20 15.98 -8.11 6.61
C ASN A 20 15.52 -9.19 5.63
N ARG A 21 15.42 -10.42 6.11
CA ARG A 21 14.96 -11.58 5.35
C ARG A 21 13.53 -11.41 4.80
N SER A 22 12.67 -10.65 5.47
CA SER A 22 11.29 -10.39 4.99
C SER A 22 11.29 -9.73 3.62
N ASN A 23 12.24 -8.85 3.36
CA ASN A 23 12.36 -8.14 2.08
C ASN A 23 12.72 -9.09 0.93
N LEU A 24 13.30 -10.27 1.22
CA LEU A 24 13.66 -11.25 0.20
C LEU A 24 12.45 -11.87 -0.50
N TYR A 25 11.31 -11.92 0.20
CA TYR A 25 10.06 -12.48 -0.32
C TYR A 25 9.15 -11.41 -0.93
N TYR A 26 9.49 -10.13 -0.72
CA TYR A 26 8.73 -9.02 -1.27
C TYR A 26 9.19 -8.77 -2.71
N SER A 27 8.31 -9.04 -3.67
CA SER A 27 8.50 -8.56 -5.04
C SER A 27 7.80 -7.21 -5.16
N PRO A 28 8.52 -6.12 -5.54
CA PRO A 28 7.86 -4.86 -5.81
C PRO A 28 6.88 -5.07 -6.97
N GLN A 29 5.60 -4.82 -6.71
CA GLN A 29 4.54 -4.89 -7.72
C GLN A 29 3.99 -3.48 -7.91
N ARG A 30 3.73 -3.10 -9.16
CA ARG A 30 3.05 -1.84 -9.47
C ARG A 30 1.64 -1.87 -8.85
N GLU A 31 1.28 -0.76 -8.22
CA GLU A 31 -0.07 -0.57 -7.70
C GLU A 31 -1.08 -0.44 -8.85
N ARG A 32 -2.32 -0.90 -8.63
CA ARG A 32 -3.39 -0.75 -9.62
C ARG A 32 -3.83 0.71 -9.72
N ASP A 33 -4.20 1.18 -10.91
CA ASP A 33 -4.61 2.58 -11.10
C ASP A 33 -5.83 2.96 -10.23
N ALA A 34 -6.78 2.02 -10.05
CA ALA A 34 -7.91 2.20 -9.14
C ALA A 34 -7.48 2.41 -7.68
N ASN A 35 -6.40 1.75 -7.24
CA ASN A 35 -5.87 1.92 -5.89
C ASN A 35 -5.14 3.26 -5.76
N LEU A 36 -4.43 3.72 -6.78
CA LEU A 36 -3.81 5.05 -6.79
C LEU A 36 -4.85 6.17 -6.69
N ILE A 37 -5.97 6.04 -7.41
CA ILE A 37 -7.10 6.97 -7.30
C ILE A 37 -7.67 6.94 -5.87
N LEU A 38 -7.89 5.74 -5.32
CA LEU A 38 -8.41 5.58 -3.97
C LEU A 38 -7.48 6.21 -2.91
N MET A 39 -6.17 5.98 -3.01
CA MET A 39 -5.16 6.59 -2.13
C MET A 39 -5.22 8.12 -2.22
N THR A 40 -5.32 8.66 -3.44
CA THR A 40 -5.43 10.10 -3.65
C THR A 40 -6.68 10.69 -2.99
N GLU A 41 -7.82 10.01 -3.05
CA GLU A 41 -9.05 10.45 -2.39
C GLU A 41 -8.98 10.33 -0.85
N ILE A 42 -8.32 9.29 -0.33
CA ILE A 42 -8.04 9.16 1.10
C ILE A 42 -7.20 10.34 1.58
N ASP A 43 -6.14 10.69 0.85
CA ASP A 43 -5.25 11.80 1.21
C ASP A 43 -6.00 13.14 1.23
N LYS A 44 -6.86 13.41 0.24
CA LYS A 44 -7.71 14.62 0.22
C LYS A 44 -8.60 14.71 1.45
N ILE A 45 -9.24 13.61 1.86
CA ILE A 45 -10.12 13.57 3.03
C ILE A 45 -9.29 13.77 4.31
N HIS A 46 -8.14 13.12 4.42
CA HIS A 46 -7.28 13.21 5.60
C HIS A 46 -6.69 14.61 5.77
N LEU A 47 -6.26 15.25 4.69
CA LEU A 47 -5.78 16.64 4.70
C LEU A 47 -6.89 17.63 5.08
N LYS A 48 -8.12 17.39 4.62
CA LYS A 48 -9.27 18.22 4.96
C LYS A 48 -9.75 18.00 6.40
N TYR A 49 -9.68 16.77 6.89
CA TYR A 49 -10.16 16.38 8.21
C TYR A 49 -9.15 15.49 8.95
N PRO A 50 -8.09 16.07 9.54
CA PRO A 50 -6.98 15.29 10.13
C PRO A 50 -7.42 14.39 11.31
N SER A 51 -8.51 14.73 11.99
CA SER A 51 -9.05 13.94 13.10
C SER A 51 -9.92 12.76 12.65
N PHE A 52 -10.19 12.61 11.35
CA PHE A 52 -11.01 11.51 10.85
C PHE A 52 -10.22 10.20 10.87
N GLY A 53 -10.65 9.28 11.72
CA GLY A 53 -10.23 7.89 11.66
C GLY A 53 -10.88 7.11 10.51
N ILE A 54 -10.46 5.86 10.36
CA ILE A 54 -10.84 4.96 9.26
C ILE A 54 -12.35 4.93 8.98
N ARG A 55 -13.19 4.82 10.03
CA ARG A 55 -14.66 4.74 9.88
C ARG A 55 -15.25 5.96 9.18
N ARG A 56 -14.74 7.16 9.49
CA ARG A 56 -15.24 8.40 8.88
C ARG A 56 -14.74 8.52 7.45
N ILE A 57 -13.46 8.26 7.21
CA ILE A 57 -12.88 8.27 5.86
C ILE A 57 -13.62 7.30 4.93
N THR A 58 -13.86 6.05 5.36
CA THR A 58 -14.62 5.07 4.58
C THR A 58 -16.03 5.55 4.25
N ARG A 59 -16.71 6.20 5.20
CA ARG A 59 -18.04 6.75 4.98
C ARG A 59 -18.03 7.88 3.94
N GLU A 60 -17.09 8.82 4.05
CA GLU A 60 -16.90 9.90 3.07
C GLU A 60 -16.59 9.35 1.66
N LEU A 61 -15.72 8.34 1.56
CA LEU A 61 -15.42 7.67 0.29
C LEU A 61 -16.64 6.98 -0.33
N ASN A 62 -17.44 6.30 0.49
CA ASN A 62 -18.66 5.64 0.02
C ASN A 62 -19.69 6.65 -0.47
N TRP A 63 -19.84 7.79 0.22
CA TRP A 63 -20.69 8.88 -0.24
C TRP A 63 -20.18 9.50 -1.54
N ALA A 64 -18.87 9.78 -1.65
CA ALA A 64 -18.28 10.29 -2.89
C ALA A 64 -18.52 9.33 -4.07
N ARG A 65 -18.36 8.02 -3.85
CA ARG A 65 -18.62 6.98 -4.87
C ARG A 65 -20.08 6.94 -5.31
N GLN A 66 -21.02 7.05 -4.37
CA GLN A 66 -22.45 7.09 -4.68
C GLN A 66 -22.86 8.38 -5.38
N ALA A 67 -22.30 9.52 -4.97
CA ALA A 67 -22.56 10.83 -5.58
C ALA A 67 -22.05 10.91 -7.03
N ILE A 68 -20.94 10.24 -7.36
CA ILE A 68 -20.47 10.09 -8.74
C ILE A 68 -21.44 9.23 -9.56
N PHE A 69 -21.90 8.12 -8.99
CA PHE A 69 -22.85 7.22 -9.67
C PHE A 69 -24.21 7.89 -9.93
N ALA A 70 -24.70 8.70 -8.98
CA ALA A 70 -25.93 9.47 -9.09
C ALA A 70 -25.83 10.71 -10.00
N ARG A 71 -24.63 11.04 -10.50
CA ARG A 71 -24.39 12.14 -11.45
C ARG A 71 -24.27 11.68 -12.91
N ILE A 72 -24.17 10.37 -13.11
CA ILE A 72 -23.98 9.72 -14.42
C ILE A 72 -25.32 9.16 -14.95
N PHE A 73 -26.37 9.18 -14.13
CA PHE A 73 -27.77 8.93 -14.50
C PHE A 73 -28.62 10.15 -14.15
#